data_AF-A0A816N715-F1
#
_entry.id   AF-A0A816N715-F1
#
_cell.length_a   1.000
_cell.length_b   1.000
_cell.length_c   1.000
_cell.angle_alpha   90.00
_cell.angle_beta   90.00
_cell.angle_gamma   90.00
#
_symmetry.space_group_name_H-M   'P 1'
#
loop_
_entity.id
_entity.type
_entity.pdbx_description
1 polymer ?
#
loop_
_entity_poly.entity_id
_entity_poly.type
_entity_poly.pdbx_seq_one_letter_code
_entity_poly.pdbx_strand_id
1 'polypeptide(L)'
;MNKETDKQWADKFVKVRGVFVEFDAFVSQIAADHKIQKTVEEPLAINTFTADIDADKSTAGANDQFIFTQVLIDCLLRLKSTQKDIKELMDYCNTQYEGNNVKLSNIREFQKHYSLDKALSWYTRESFFCKALNAALCIQDIHAIFLFRAFISDIHRQLKKLSS
;
A
#
# COMPACT_ATOMS: atom_id res chain seq x y z
N MET A 1 -36.36 -16.58 5.01
CA MET A 1 -35.40 -16.66 3.89
C MET A 1 -34.80 -18.05 3.88
N ASN A 2 -34.78 -18.75 2.75
CA ASN A 2 -34.36 -20.16 2.68
C ASN A 2 -32.93 -20.26 2.14
N LYS A 3 -31.96 -20.47 3.05
CA LYS A 3 -30.50 -20.50 2.81
C LYS A 3 -30.09 -21.36 1.61
N GLU A 4 -30.81 -22.45 1.36
CA GLU A 4 -30.52 -23.38 0.27
C GLU A 4 -30.85 -22.80 -1.11
N THR A 5 -31.94 -22.02 -1.19
CA THR A 5 -32.38 -21.37 -2.43
C THR A 5 -31.44 -20.22 -2.80
N ASP A 6 -31.00 -19.48 -1.77
CA ASP A 6 -30.11 -18.32 -1.94
C ASP A 6 -28.69 -18.77 -2.35
N LYS A 7 -28.21 -19.92 -1.84
CA LYS A 7 -26.96 -20.55 -2.28
C LYS A 7 -27.01 -21.01 -3.75
N GLN A 8 -28.10 -21.69 -4.14
CA GLN A 8 -28.28 -22.15 -5.53
C GLN A 8 -28.36 -20.99 -6.54
N TRP A 9 -28.86 -19.83 -6.12
CA TRP A 9 -28.80 -18.62 -6.93
C TRP A 9 -27.37 -18.06 -7.02
N ALA A 10 -26.66 -17.99 -5.90
CA ALA A 10 -25.32 -17.42 -5.83
C ALA A 10 -24.27 -18.21 -6.61
N ASP A 11 -24.40 -19.55 -6.67
CA ASP A 11 -23.50 -20.42 -7.45
C ASP A 11 -23.48 -20.09 -8.95
N LYS A 12 -24.48 -19.35 -9.45
CA LYS A 12 -24.52 -18.86 -10.83
C LYS A 12 -23.60 -17.67 -11.08
N PHE A 13 -22.99 -17.08 -10.04
CA PHE A 13 -22.19 -15.85 -10.14
C PHE A 13 -20.81 -16.03 -9.51
N VAL A 14 -19.77 -16.10 -10.35
CA VAL A 14 -18.36 -16.21 -9.94
C VAL A 14 -17.85 -15.04 -9.07
N LYS A 15 -18.57 -13.90 -9.02
CA LYS A 15 -18.22 -12.75 -8.18
C LYS A 15 -18.80 -12.83 -6.77
N VAL A 16 -19.74 -13.73 -6.51
CA VAL A 16 -20.37 -13.88 -5.19
C VAL A 16 -19.54 -14.88 -4.38
N ARG A 17 -18.86 -14.38 -3.34
CA ARG A 17 -17.99 -15.22 -2.48
C ARG A 17 -18.74 -16.06 -1.46
N GLY A 18 -19.97 -15.73 -1.13
CA GLY A 18 -20.76 -16.48 -0.16
C GLY A 18 -22.13 -15.88 0.10
N VAL A 19 -23.01 -16.70 0.67
CA VAL A 19 -24.38 -16.33 1.05
C VAL A 19 -24.54 -16.54 2.54
N PHE A 20 -24.86 -15.45 3.24
CA PHE A 20 -24.96 -15.42 4.69
C PHE A 20 -26.36 -14.99 5.08
N VAL A 21 -27.05 -15.87 5.80
CA VAL A 21 -28.41 -15.60 6.32
C VAL A 21 -28.33 -15.07 7.75
N GLU A 22 -27.27 -15.43 8.48
CA GLU A 22 -27.00 -14.99 9.83
C GLU A 22 -25.91 -13.91 9.83
N PHE A 23 -26.16 -12.84 10.56
CA PHE A 23 -25.24 -11.71 10.69
C PHE A 23 -23.89 -12.14 11.27
N ASP A 24 -23.89 -13.00 12.31
CA ASP A 24 -22.66 -13.46 12.94
C ASP A 24 -21.79 -14.33 12.02
N ALA A 25 -22.43 -15.11 11.15
CA ALA A 25 -21.72 -15.91 10.14
C ALA A 25 -21.06 -15.02 9.08
N PHE A 26 -21.72 -13.91 8.72
CA PHE A 26 -21.15 -12.91 7.82
C PHE A 26 -19.95 -12.19 8.45
N VAL A 27 -20.10 -11.72 9.69
CA VAL A 27 -19.01 -11.04 10.43
C VAL A 27 -17.81 -11.97 10.62
N SER A 28 -18.05 -13.24 10.97
CA SER A 28 -16.99 -14.23 11.13
C SER A 28 -16.24 -14.50 9.83
N GLN A 29 -16.94 -14.55 8.68
CA GLN A 29 -16.29 -14.71 7.38
C GLN A 29 -15.47 -13.48 7.00
N ILE A 30 -15.98 -12.27 7.21
CA ILE A 30 -15.22 -11.03 6.96
C ILE A 30 -13.94 -11.02 7.79
N ALA A 31 -14.03 -11.36 9.08
CA ALA A 31 -12.86 -11.42 9.95
C ALA A 31 -11.83 -12.46 9.48
N ALA A 32 -12.28 -13.62 8.98
CA ALA A 32 -11.43 -14.66 8.42
C ALA A 32 -10.77 -14.22 7.09
N ASP A 33 -11.55 -13.65 6.17
CA ASP A 33 -11.06 -13.14 4.88
C ASP A 33 -10.05 -12.01 5.09
N HIS A 34 -10.29 -11.11 6.05
CA HIS A 34 -9.38 -10.04 6.42
C HIS A 34 -8.06 -10.57 7.01
N LYS A 35 -8.09 -11.71 7.72
CA LYS A 35 -6.88 -12.37 8.23
C LYS A 35 -6.05 -12.99 7.10
N ILE A 36 -6.71 -13.54 6.08
CA ILE A 36 -6.06 -14.11 4.88
C ILE A 36 -5.43 -13.00 4.03
N GLN A 37 -6.07 -11.83 3.90
CA GLN A 37 -5.51 -10.67 3.19
C GLN A 37 -4.24 -10.12 3.86
N LYS A 38 -4.07 -10.24 5.19
CA LYS A 38 -2.80 -9.88 5.84
C LYS A 38 -1.62 -10.79 5.45
N THR A 39 -1.90 -12.02 5.02
CA THR A 39 -0.88 -13.01 4.63
C THR A 39 -0.59 -13.07 3.14
N VAL A 40 -1.52 -12.60 2.30
CA VAL A 40 -1.31 -12.46 0.86
C VAL A 40 -0.76 -11.05 0.63
N GLU A 41 0.33 -10.95 -0.13
CA GLU A 41 1.12 -9.75 -0.41
C GLU A 41 0.36 -8.55 -1.05
N GLU A 42 -0.65 -8.00 -0.37
CA GLU A 42 -1.39 -6.83 -0.85
C GLU A 42 -1.45 -5.74 0.24
N PRO A 43 -0.53 -4.77 0.20
CA PRO A 43 -0.44 -3.70 1.20
C PRO A 43 -1.47 -2.58 0.96
N LEU A 44 -2.69 -2.89 0.50
CA LEU A 44 -3.69 -1.86 0.14
C LEU A 44 -4.64 -1.47 1.28
N ALA A 45 -4.52 -2.06 2.47
CA ALA A 45 -5.28 -1.59 3.62
C ALA A 45 -4.59 -0.35 4.23
N ILE A 46 -4.99 0.85 3.77
CA ILE A 46 -4.96 2.01 4.65
C ILE A 46 -6.02 1.71 5.72
N ASN A 47 -5.60 1.15 6.85
CA ASN A 47 -6.48 0.99 8.01
C ASN A 47 -6.65 2.35 8.69
N THR A 48 -7.35 3.28 8.02
CA THR A 48 -7.86 4.52 8.63
C THR A 48 -9.02 4.26 9.58
N PHE A 49 -9.57 3.03 9.56
CA PHE A 49 -10.54 2.55 10.52
C PHE A 49 -9.95 1.30 11.17
N THR A 50 -9.29 1.47 12.32
CA THR A 50 -9.28 0.39 13.31
C THR A 50 -10.73 0.21 13.77
N ALA A 51 -11.50 -0.57 13.02
CA ALA A 51 -12.76 -1.12 13.47
C ALA A 51 -12.45 -2.27 14.45
N ASP A 52 -11.71 -1.97 15.52
CA ASP A 52 -11.86 -2.77 16.72
C ASP A 52 -13.21 -2.35 17.29
N ILE A 53 -14.18 -3.26 17.12
CA ILE A 53 -15.53 -3.19 17.67
C ILE A 53 -15.41 -3.46 19.18
N ASP A 54 -14.70 -2.57 19.89
CA ASP A 54 -14.79 -2.39 21.32
C ASP A 54 -15.15 -0.91 21.49
N ALA A 55 -16.40 -0.68 21.88
CA ALA A 55 -17.10 0.60 21.84
C ALA A 55 -16.59 1.67 22.84
N ASP A 56 -15.28 1.74 23.10
CA ASP A 56 -14.73 2.72 24.05
C ASP A 56 -13.29 3.19 23.78
N LYS A 57 -12.77 3.04 22.55
CA LYS A 57 -11.49 3.65 22.14
C LYS A 57 -11.67 4.53 20.91
N SER A 58 -11.91 5.81 21.23
CA SER A 58 -11.72 7.02 20.43
C SER A 58 -11.07 6.84 19.05
N THR A 59 -11.72 7.41 18.03
CA THR A 59 -11.17 7.69 16.69
C THR A 59 -9.87 8.53 16.71
N ALA A 60 -9.42 8.98 17.89
CA ALA A 60 -8.14 9.66 18.08
C ALA A 60 -6.96 8.84 17.55
N GLY A 61 -6.86 7.53 17.82
CA GLY A 61 -5.67 6.75 17.42
C GLY A 61 -5.42 6.68 15.91
N ALA A 62 -6.48 6.50 15.11
CA ALA A 62 -6.38 6.47 13.65
C ALA A 62 -6.14 7.88 13.06
N ASN A 63 -6.71 8.91 13.68
CA ASN A 63 -6.44 10.30 13.33
C ASN A 63 -4.97 10.66 13.64
N ASP A 64 -4.44 10.22 14.78
CA ASP A 64 -3.06 10.45 15.20
C ASP A 64 -2.07 9.80 14.22
N GLN A 65 -2.36 8.58 13.77
CA GLN A 65 -1.54 7.87 12.79
C GLN A 65 -1.52 8.58 11.42
N PHE A 66 -2.68 9.09 10.99
CA PHE A 66 -2.79 9.87 9.76
C PHE A 66 -2.03 11.20 9.87
N ILE A 67 -2.21 11.95 10.95
CA ILE A 67 -1.50 13.21 11.21
C ILE A 67 0.02 12.97 11.27
N PHE A 68 0.46 11.90 11.92
CA PHE A 68 1.87 11.51 11.94
C PHE A 68 2.41 11.28 10.53
N THR A 69 1.70 10.51 9.69
CA THR A 69 2.12 10.26 8.30
C THR A 69 2.15 11.55 7.49
N GLN A 70 1.17 12.44 7.65
CA GLN A 70 1.17 13.75 6.97
C GLN A 70 2.38 14.60 7.37
N VAL A 71 2.65 14.72 8.67
CA VAL A 71 3.82 15.45 9.19
C VAL A 71 5.13 14.83 8.71
N LEU A 72 5.22 13.50 8.68
CA LEU A 72 6.39 12.77 8.17
C LEU A 72 6.62 13.10 6.68
N ILE A 73 5.58 12.98 5.85
CA ILE A 73 5.67 13.31 4.42
C ILE A 73 6.08 14.77 4.23
N ASP A 74 5.47 15.71 4.94
CA ASP A 74 5.84 17.12 4.90
C ASP A 74 7.31 17.37 5.29
N CYS A 75 7.81 16.67 6.31
CA CYS A 75 9.21 16.71 6.70
C CYS A 75 10.12 16.19 5.58
N LEU A 76 9.77 15.06 4.97
CA LEU A 76 10.54 14.47 3.87
C LEU A 76 10.58 15.38 2.64
N LEU A 77 9.46 16.03 2.32
CA LEU A 77 9.36 16.98 1.18
C LEU A 77 10.19 18.25 1.38
N ARG A 78 10.49 18.63 2.63
CA ARG A 78 11.38 19.75 2.95
C ARG A 78 12.86 19.38 2.84
N LEU A 79 13.20 18.09 2.87
CA LEU A 79 14.57 17.64 2.69
C LEU A 79 14.96 17.78 1.21
N LYS A 80 16.14 18.34 0.97
CA LYS A 80 16.70 18.40 -0.38
C LYS A 80 17.00 16.98 -0.85
N SER A 81 16.19 16.50 -1.78
CA SER A 81 16.40 15.21 -2.43
C SER A 81 17.51 15.31 -3.47
N THR A 82 18.39 14.32 -3.51
CA THR A 82 19.52 14.24 -4.45
C THR A 82 19.51 12.92 -5.21
N GLN A 83 20.24 12.86 -6.33
CA GLN A 83 20.42 11.61 -7.08
C GLN A 83 21.05 10.49 -6.23
N LYS A 84 21.82 10.85 -5.18
CA LYS A 84 22.38 9.89 -4.22
C LYS A 84 21.29 9.12 -3.49
N ASP A 85 20.17 9.77 -3.18
CA ASP A 85 19.06 9.18 -2.45
C ASP A 85 18.36 8.09 -3.28
N ILE A 86 18.18 8.34 -4.58
CA ILE A 86 17.68 7.31 -5.51
C ILE A 86 18.63 6.12 -5.59
N LYS A 87 19.95 6.37 -5.60
CA LYS A 87 20.94 5.28 -5.58
C LYS A 87 20.84 4.46 -4.30
N GLU A 88 20.75 5.12 -3.15
CA GLU A 88 20.58 4.48 -1.85
C GLU A 88 19.32 3.60 -1.80
N LEU A 89 18.21 4.08 -2.35
CA LEU A 89 16.99 3.30 -2.52
C LEU A 89 17.22 2.06 -3.40
N MET A 90 17.94 2.19 -4.52
CA MET A 90 18.22 1.04 -5.39
C MET A 90 19.11 0.00 -4.70
N ASP A 91 20.13 0.44 -3.94
CA ASP A 91 21.03 -0.45 -3.21
C ASP A 91 20.26 -1.23 -2.14
N TYR A 92 19.34 -0.55 -1.42
CA TYR A 92 18.41 -1.21 -0.49
C TYR A 92 17.52 -2.23 -1.20
N CYS A 93 16.86 -1.85 -2.31
CA CYS A 93 15.98 -2.77 -3.04
C CYS A 93 16.73 -3.98 -3.62
N ASN A 94 17.96 -3.80 -4.12
CA ASN A 94 18.79 -4.91 -4.61
C ASN A 94 19.09 -5.92 -3.50
N THR A 95 19.37 -5.43 -2.29
CA THR A 95 19.62 -6.30 -1.12
C THR A 95 18.35 -7.01 -0.67
N GLN A 96 17.22 -6.30 -0.61
CA GLN A 96 15.94 -6.86 -0.17
C GLN A 96 15.39 -7.96 -1.10
N TYR A 97 15.72 -7.91 -2.39
CA TYR A 97 15.23 -8.85 -3.39
C TYR A 97 16.32 -9.74 -3.99
N GLU A 98 17.39 -9.96 -3.24
CA GLU A 98 18.42 -10.92 -3.60
C GLU A 98 17.80 -12.29 -3.93
N GLY A 99 18.21 -12.90 -5.04
CA GLY A 99 17.64 -14.16 -5.54
C GLY A 99 16.33 -14.04 -6.32
N ASN A 100 15.64 -12.89 -6.32
CA ASN A 100 14.44 -12.67 -7.14
C ASN A 100 14.79 -11.98 -8.47
N ASN A 101 15.13 -12.78 -9.49
CA ASN A 101 15.55 -12.29 -10.80
C ASN A 101 14.55 -11.32 -11.47
N VAL A 102 13.25 -11.54 -11.26
CA VAL A 102 12.19 -10.68 -11.84
C VAL A 102 12.22 -9.29 -11.19
N LYS A 103 12.26 -9.22 -9.85
CA LYS A 103 12.33 -7.94 -9.11
C LYS A 103 13.66 -7.22 -9.38
N LEU A 104 14.78 -7.95 -9.44
CA LEU A 104 16.09 -7.39 -9.79
C LEU A 104 16.14 -6.82 -11.21
N SER A 105 15.48 -7.46 -12.19
CA SER A 105 15.36 -6.92 -13.54
C SER A 105 14.60 -5.58 -13.54
N ASN A 106 13.50 -5.50 -12.80
CA ASN A 106 12.72 -4.26 -12.67
C ASN A 106 13.53 -3.14 -11.98
N ILE A 107 14.34 -3.47 -10.97
CA ILE A 107 15.26 -2.51 -10.31
C ILE A 107 16.26 -1.95 -11.31
N ARG A 108 16.89 -2.81 -12.12
CA ARG A 108 17.85 -2.39 -13.15
C ARG A 108 17.21 -1.53 -14.22
N GLU A 109 15.99 -1.87 -14.64
CA GLU A 109 15.23 -1.06 -15.60
C GLU A 109 14.95 0.34 -15.04
N PHE A 110 14.49 0.42 -13.79
CA PHE A 110 14.30 1.69 -13.11
C PHE A 110 15.60 2.47 -13.01
N GLN A 111 16.69 1.88 -12.52
CA GLN A 111 17.96 2.58 -12.36
C GLN A 111 18.48 3.17 -13.69
N LYS A 112 18.22 2.50 -14.82
CA LYS A 112 18.64 2.96 -16.15
C LYS A 112 17.71 4.01 -16.76
N HIS A 113 16.41 3.91 -16.53
CA HIS A 113 15.39 4.69 -17.25
C HIS A 113 14.62 5.68 -16.36
N TYR A 114 14.90 5.71 -15.07
CA TYR A 114 14.29 6.64 -14.14
C TYR A 114 14.70 8.08 -14.46
N SER A 115 13.70 8.95 -14.46
CA SER A 115 13.89 10.38 -14.47
C SER A 115 12.82 11.04 -13.59
N LEU A 116 13.16 12.23 -13.14
CA LEU A 116 12.36 13.03 -12.22
C LEU A 116 10.96 13.41 -12.77
N ASP A 117 10.77 13.34 -14.09
CA ASP A 117 9.49 13.57 -14.79
C ASP A 117 8.74 12.26 -15.14
N LYS A 118 9.29 11.09 -14.77
CA LYS A 118 8.66 9.77 -14.96
C LYS A 118 8.26 9.08 -13.66
N ALA A 119 8.53 9.67 -12.50
CA ALA A 119 8.15 9.13 -11.19
C ALA A 119 6.69 8.63 -11.08
N LEU A 120 5.67 9.39 -11.54
CA LEU A 120 4.28 8.90 -11.52
C LEU A 120 4.07 7.67 -12.43
N SER A 121 4.71 7.63 -13.60
CA SER A 121 4.65 6.46 -14.48
C SER A 121 5.24 5.23 -13.81
N TRP A 122 6.35 5.37 -13.08
CA TRP A 122 6.94 4.28 -12.29
C TRP A 122 6.07 3.86 -11.11
N TYR A 123 5.39 4.80 -10.46
CA TYR A 123 4.48 4.51 -9.35
C TYR A 123 3.19 3.82 -9.80
N THR A 124 2.66 4.17 -10.97
CA THR A 124 1.39 3.62 -11.50
C THR A 124 1.57 2.37 -12.35
N ARG A 125 2.76 2.14 -12.90
CA ARG A 125 3.10 0.89 -13.58
C ARG A 125 3.01 -0.28 -12.60
N GLU A 126 2.50 -1.42 -13.08
CA GLU A 126 2.61 -2.70 -12.37
C GLU A 126 4.08 -3.06 -12.17
N SER A 127 4.63 -2.59 -11.06
CA SER A 127 6.01 -2.77 -10.66
C SER A 127 6.06 -2.92 -9.15
N PHE A 128 7.20 -3.39 -8.64
CA PHE A 128 7.34 -3.55 -7.20
C PHE A 128 7.40 -2.20 -6.47
N PHE A 129 7.72 -1.09 -7.15
CA PHE A 129 7.87 0.23 -6.52
C PHE A 129 6.58 0.73 -5.86
N CYS A 130 5.45 0.57 -6.56
CA CYS A 130 4.14 0.91 -6.02
C CYS A 130 3.86 0.11 -4.74
N LYS A 131 4.05 -1.22 -4.83
CA LYS A 131 3.80 -2.13 -3.71
C LYS A 131 4.74 -1.89 -2.53
N ALA A 132 6.02 -1.66 -2.80
CA ALA A 132 7.03 -1.43 -1.77
C ALA A 132 6.82 -0.10 -1.05
N LEU A 133 6.54 0.98 -1.79
CA LEU A 133 6.23 2.28 -1.18
C LEU A 133 4.91 2.21 -0.39
N ASN A 134 3.85 1.62 -0.95
CA ASN A 134 2.57 1.48 -0.25
C ASN A 134 2.71 0.63 1.02
N ALA A 135 3.47 -0.48 0.95
CA ALA A 135 3.77 -1.29 2.13
C ALA A 135 4.49 -0.48 3.21
N ALA A 136 5.55 0.26 2.85
CA ALA A 136 6.30 1.09 3.78
C ALA A 136 5.41 2.14 4.46
N LEU A 137 4.50 2.78 3.71
CA LEU A 137 3.54 3.74 4.24
C LEU A 137 2.50 3.08 5.17
N CYS A 138 1.98 1.91 4.79
CA CYS A 138 0.98 1.18 5.58
C CYS A 138 1.51 0.69 6.92
N ILE A 139 2.75 0.18 6.96
CA ILE A 139 3.38 -0.28 8.21
C ILE A 139 4.15 0.83 8.93
N GLN A 140 4.19 2.04 8.36
CA GLN A 140 4.95 3.19 8.85
C GLN A 140 6.44 2.87 9.10
N ASP A 141 7.06 2.11 8.18
CA ASP A 141 8.50 1.86 8.24
C ASP A 141 9.24 3.15 7.89
N ILE A 142 9.60 3.91 8.92
CA ILE A 142 10.27 5.21 8.79
C ILE A 142 11.56 5.09 7.99
N HIS A 143 12.32 4.00 8.15
CA HIS A 143 13.56 3.80 7.41
C HIS A 143 13.26 3.58 5.93
N ALA A 144 12.32 2.71 5.58
CA ALA A 144 11.94 2.50 4.19
C ALA A 144 11.37 3.78 3.56
N ILE A 145 10.44 4.46 4.25
CA ILE A 145 9.88 5.74 3.78
C ILE A 145 10.98 6.78 3.55
N PHE A 146 11.97 6.86 4.46
CA PHE A 146 13.11 7.76 4.29
C PHE A 146 13.97 7.41 3.06
N LEU A 147 14.16 6.13 2.75
CA LEU A 147 14.84 5.73 1.50
C LEU A 147 14.03 6.14 0.26
N PHE A 148 12.70 6.08 0.34
CA PHE A 148 11.81 6.53 -0.72
C PHE A 148 11.69 8.06 -0.86
N ARG A 149 12.33 8.87 0.01
CA ARG A 149 12.16 10.35 0.07
C ARG A 149 12.29 11.07 -1.27
N ALA A 150 13.26 10.67 -2.09
CA ALA A 150 13.49 11.31 -3.39
C ALA A 150 12.41 10.94 -4.40
N PHE A 151 11.99 9.67 -4.40
CA PHE A 151 10.89 9.20 -5.24
C PHE A 151 9.55 9.84 -4.84
N ILE A 152 9.27 9.96 -3.53
CA ILE A 152 8.09 10.66 -2.98
C ILE A 152 8.10 12.14 -3.40
N SER A 153 9.25 12.81 -3.26
CA SER A 153 9.41 14.21 -3.70
C SER A 153 9.14 14.40 -5.19
N ASP A 154 9.62 13.46 -6.02
CA ASP A 154 9.42 13.51 -7.47
C ASP A 154 7.96 13.24 -7.86
N ILE A 155 7.28 12.30 -7.19
CA ILE A 155 5.83 12.08 -7.32
C ILE A 155 5.06 13.35 -6.96
N HIS A 156 5.34 13.93 -5.80
CA HIS A 156 4.65 15.15 -5.32
C HIS A 156 4.80 16.32 -6.29
N ARG A 157 6.02 16.49 -6.83
CA ARG A 157 6.30 17.53 -7.83
C ARG A 157 5.47 17.31 -9.10
N GLN A 158 5.34 16.08 -9.58
CA GLN A 158 4.53 15.79 -10.76
C GLN A 158 3.03 15.96 -10.51
N LEU A 159 2.54 15.56 -9.34
CA LEU A 159 1.13 15.78 -8.97
C LEU A 159 0.79 17.28 -8.95
N LYS A 160 1.68 18.11 -8.38
CA LYS A 160 1.52 19.57 -8.40
C LYS A 160 1.50 20.16 -9.81
N LYS A 161 2.32 19.63 -10.73
CA LYS A 161 2.33 20.05 -12.14
C LYS A 161 1.02 19.69 -12.86
N LEU A 162 0.36 18.60 -12.47
CA LEU A 162 -0.92 18.16 -13.08
C LEU A 162 -2.14 18.89 -12.50
N SER A 163 -2.04 19.40 -11.27
CA SER A 163 -3.10 20.15 -10.60
C SER A 163 -3.04 21.67 -10.85
N SER A 164 -2.06 22.14 -11.63
CA SER A 164 -1.86 23.56 -11.99
C SER A 164 -2.27 23.79 -13.44
#